data_AF-A0A143WYU6-F1
#
_entry.id   AF-A0A143WYU6-F1
#
_cell.length_a   1.000
_cell.length_b   1.000
_cell.length_c   1.000
_cell.angle_alpha   90.00
_cell.angle_beta   90.00
_cell.angle_gamma   90.00
#
_symmetry.space_group_name_H-M   'P 1'
#
loop_
_entity.id
_entity.type
_entity.pdbx_description
1 polymer ?
#
loop_
_entity_poly.entity_id
_entity_poly.type
_entity_poly.pdbx_seq_one_letter_code
_entity_poly.pdbx_strand_id
1 'polypeptide(L)'
;MLFELKNIRRKAGLSQEEAADQLGVPIGTYRNWEQMKTMPRDRGELPRLARFFGVTVEDLFGEGLVTPGTLNEQYGTPEPQEPVYRVIDKRLESIERAYESMNENGRHVLHSVAVSLSRDPANAPEVE
;
A
#
# COMPACT_ATOMS: atom_id res chain seq x y z
N MET A 1 -9.78 5.09 -12.38
CA MET A 1 -9.41 6.28 -13.18
C MET A 1 -8.95 7.36 -12.22
N LEU A 2 -7.97 8.20 -12.57
CA LEU A 2 -7.43 9.23 -11.65
C LEU A 2 -8.20 10.54 -11.75
N PHE A 3 -9.38 10.58 -11.15
CA PHE A 3 -10.34 11.68 -11.31
C PHE A 3 -9.82 13.04 -10.76
N GLU A 4 -9.01 13.02 -9.71
CA GLU A 4 -8.55 14.25 -9.04
C GLU A 4 -7.14 14.69 -9.42
N LEU A 5 -6.40 13.90 -10.21
CA LEU A 5 -5.00 14.18 -10.53
C LEU A 5 -4.79 15.59 -11.08
N LYS A 6 -5.69 16.05 -11.96
CA LYS A 6 -5.65 17.39 -12.54
C LYS A 6 -5.85 18.49 -11.50
N ASN A 7 -6.75 18.29 -10.55
CA ASN A 7 -7.03 19.26 -9.50
C ASN A 7 -5.88 19.32 -8.50
N ILE A 8 -5.34 18.16 -8.13
CA ILE A 8 -4.17 18.03 -7.24
C ILE A 8 -2.96 18.74 -7.84
N ARG A 9 -2.66 18.50 -9.13
CA ARG A 9 -1.57 19.21 -9.81
C ARG A 9 -1.77 20.72 -9.82
N ARG A 10 -2.98 21.18 -10.13
CA ARG A 10 -3.31 22.62 -10.15
C ARG A 10 -3.13 23.26 -8.77
N LYS A 11 -3.52 22.56 -7.70
CA LYS A 11 -3.28 23.02 -6.31
C LYS A 11 -1.79 23.09 -5.97
N ALA A 12 -0.98 22.19 -6.52
CA ALA A 12 0.47 22.23 -6.42
C ALA A 12 1.13 23.33 -7.29
N GLY A 13 0.35 24.08 -8.09
CA GLY A 13 0.86 25.17 -8.91
C GLY A 13 1.67 24.75 -10.14
N LEU A 14 1.63 23.47 -10.51
CA LEU A 14 2.44 22.92 -11.60
C LEU A 14 1.67 22.89 -12.93
N SER A 15 2.36 23.15 -14.04
CA SER A 15 1.92 22.78 -15.38
C SER A 15 1.99 21.26 -15.60
N GLN A 16 1.35 20.75 -16.67
CA GLN A 16 1.41 19.32 -16.99
C GLN A 16 2.84 18.91 -17.33
N GLU A 17 3.57 19.77 -18.03
CA GLU A 17 4.98 19.63 -18.41
C GLU A 17 5.86 19.54 -17.17
N GLU A 18 5.77 20.49 -16.24
CA GLU A 18 6.57 20.47 -15.00
C GLU A 18 6.27 19.24 -14.14
N ALA A 19 5.00 18.85 -14.01
CA ALA A 19 4.63 17.65 -13.26
C ALA A 19 5.17 16.38 -13.92
N ALA A 20 5.10 16.27 -15.24
CA ALA A 20 5.63 15.14 -16.00
C ALA A 20 7.15 15.04 -15.87
N ASP A 21 7.86 16.16 -16.01
CA ASP A 21 9.31 16.24 -15.90
C ASP A 21 9.79 15.87 -14.49
N GLN A 22 9.15 16.40 -13.44
CA GLN A 22 9.50 16.07 -12.05
C GLN A 22 9.17 14.62 -11.68
N LEU A 23 8.10 14.05 -12.24
CA LEU A 23 7.76 12.64 -12.10
C LEU A 23 8.59 11.73 -13.01
N GLY A 24 9.41 12.28 -13.92
CA GLY A 24 10.21 11.50 -14.87
C GLY A 24 9.34 10.61 -15.77
N VAL A 25 8.16 11.09 -16.16
CA VAL A 25 7.23 10.38 -17.05
C VAL A 25 7.04 11.17 -18.34
N PRO A 26 6.81 10.51 -19.50
CA PRO A 26 6.52 11.24 -20.72
C PRO A 26 5.28 12.13 -20.57
N ILE A 27 5.33 13.37 -21.07
CA ILE A 27 4.20 14.32 -21.01
C ILE A 27 2.89 13.73 -21.60
N GLY A 28 3.00 12.93 -22.67
CA GLY A 28 1.85 12.24 -23.24
C GLY A 28 1.22 11.23 -22.28
N THR A 29 2.04 10.52 -21.49
CA THR A 29 1.59 9.61 -20.44
C THR A 29 0.85 10.36 -19.34
N TYR A 30 1.45 11.45 -18.83
CA TYR A 30 0.83 12.27 -17.79
C TYR A 30 -0.51 12.87 -18.24
N ARG A 31 -0.57 13.40 -19.48
CA ARG A 31 -1.82 13.89 -20.09
C ARG A 31 -2.87 12.81 -20.22
N ASN A 32 -2.48 11.59 -20.62
CA ASN A 32 -3.41 10.47 -20.73
C ASN A 32 -3.98 10.04 -19.37
N TRP A 33 -3.18 10.15 -18.30
CA TRP A 33 -3.65 9.92 -16.93
C TRP A 33 -4.69 10.95 -16.50
N GLU A 34 -4.42 12.25 -16.69
CA GLU A 34 -5.40 13.32 -16.37
C GLU A 34 -6.67 13.25 -17.22
N GLN A 35 -6.56 12.81 -18.47
CA GLN A 35 -7.70 12.62 -19.38
C GLN A 35 -8.41 11.28 -19.15
N MET A 36 -7.95 10.47 -18.20
CA MET A 36 -8.50 9.15 -17.91
C MET A 36 -8.46 8.19 -19.12
N LYS A 37 -7.57 8.43 -20.09
CA LYS A 37 -7.38 7.55 -21.25
C LYS A 37 -6.58 6.30 -20.90
N THR A 38 -5.65 6.44 -19.96
CA THR A 38 -4.82 5.34 -19.47
C THR A 38 -4.68 5.44 -17.95
N MET A 39 -4.26 4.35 -17.33
CA MET A 39 -3.92 4.28 -15.92
C MET A 39 -2.42 3.96 -15.78
N PRO A 40 -1.76 4.41 -14.70
CA PRO A 40 -0.45 3.89 -14.33
C PRO A 40 -0.52 2.35 -14.27
N ARG A 41 0.43 1.69 -14.94
CA ARG A 41 0.42 0.22 -15.11
C ARG A 41 1.32 -0.46 -14.08
N ASP A 42 2.36 0.24 -13.66
CA ASP A 42 3.27 -0.25 -12.65
C ASP A 42 2.66 -0.01 -11.26
N ARG A 43 2.72 -1.03 -10.39
CA ARG A 43 2.15 -0.97 -9.03
C ARG A 43 2.77 0.14 -8.17
N GLY A 44 3.99 0.56 -8.47
CA GLY A 44 4.72 1.63 -7.78
C GLY A 44 4.39 3.04 -8.27
N GLU A 45 3.79 3.21 -9.45
CA GLU A 45 3.49 4.54 -10.01
C GLU A 45 2.44 5.29 -9.19
N LEU A 46 1.38 4.61 -8.72
CA LEU A 46 0.34 5.22 -7.90
C LEU A 46 0.87 5.73 -6.54
N PRO A 47 1.57 4.91 -5.73
CA PRO A 47 2.25 5.40 -4.52
C PRO A 47 3.25 6.52 -4.80
N ARG A 48 3.94 6.49 -5.94
CA ARG A 48 4.90 7.53 -6.33
C ARG A 48 4.20 8.86 -6.61
N LEU A 49 3.10 8.84 -7.37
CA LEU A 49 2.24 10.00 -7.62
C LEU A 49 1.70 10.60 -6.32
N ALA A 50 1.16 9.74 -5.45
CA ALA A 50 0.63 10.13 -4.15
C ALA A 50 1.69 10.84 -3.29
N ARG A 51 2.88 10.23 -3.14
CA ARG A 51 4.01 10.84 -2.42
C ARG A 51 4.49 12.15 -3.04
N PHE A 52 4.56 12.23 -4.37
CA PHE A 52 4.99 13.44 -5.06
C PHE A 52 4.07 14.63 -4.77
N PHE A 53 2.76 14.41 -4.73
CA PHE A 53 1.78 15.44 -4.43
C PHE A 53 1.45 15.60 -2.94
N GLY A 54 2.01 14.76 -2.07
CA GLY A 54 1.73 14.79 -0.63
C GLY A 54 0.30 14.38 -0.28
N VAL A 55 -0.32 13.50 -1.08
CA VAL A 55 -1.69 13.01 -0.92
C VAL A 55 -1.71 11.49 -0.73
N THR A 56 -2.86 10.92 -0.40
CA THR A 56 -3.03 9.46 -0.39
C THR A 56 -3.26 8.92 -1.81
N VAL A 57 -3.21 7.59 -1.98
CA VAL A 57 -3.54 7.00 -3.28
C VAL A 57 -5.02 7.20 -3.59
N GLU A 58 -5.87 7.13 -2.57
CA GLU A 58 -7.32 7.32 -2.61
C GLU A 58 -7.70 8.73 -3.10
N ASP A 59 -6.97 9.75 -2.63
CA ASP A 59 -7.15 11.14 -3.06
C ASP A 59 -7.01 11.30 -4.57
N LEU A 60 -6.14 10.52 -5.24
CA LEU A 60 -5.96 10.57 -6.69
C LEU A 60 -7.22 10.14 -7.47
N PHE A 61 -8.06 9.29 -6.86
CA PHE A 61 -9.31 8.80 -7.42
C PHE A 61 -10.51 9.66 -7.02
N GLY A 62 -10.34 10.65 -6.12
CA GLY A 62 -11.45 11.51 -5.71
C GLY A 62 -12.44 10.86 -4.76
N GLU A 63 -12.02 9.86 -3.98
CA GLU A 63 -12.80 9.36 -2.84
C GLU A 63 -12.73 10.36 -1.67
N GLY A 64 -13.29 11.55 -1.92
CA GLY A 64 -13.40 12.68 -1.00
C GLY A 64 -14.71 13.45 -1.16
N LEU A 65 -15.71 12.91 -1.89
CA LEU A 65 -17.11 13.33 -1.80
C LEU A 65 -17.84 12.69 -0.61
N VAL A 66 -17.10 12.18 0.36
CA VAL A 66 -17.64 11.89 1.68
C VAL A 66 -17.08 12.97 2.60
N THR A 67 -17.93 13.92 2.97
CA THR A 67 -17.66 14.77 4.13
C THR A 67 -17.29 13.83 5.28
N PRO A 68 -16.19 14.03 6.02
CA PRO A 68 -15.93 13.24 7.21
C PRO A 68 -17.18 13.26 8.11
N GLY A 69 -17.86 12.12 8.25
CA GLY A 69 -19.11 12.00 9.01
C GLY A 69 -20.40 11.73 8.22
N THR A 70 -20.50 11.94 6.89
CA THR A 70 -21.78 11.70 6.17
C THR A 70 -22.12 10.22 5.98
N LEU A 71 -21.13 9.33 5.95
CA LEU A 71 -21.39 7.88 6.02
C LEU A 71 -21.64 7.40 7.46
N ASN A 72 -21.21 8.15 8.47
CA ASN A 72 -21.40 7.78 9.88
C ASN A 72 -22.87 7.86 10.30
N GLU A 73 -23.66 8.74 9.69
CA GLU A 73 -25.10 8.86 9.96
C GLU A 73 -25.88 7.65 9.42
N GLN A 74 -25.42 7.04 8.32
CA GLN A 74 -26.09 5.92 7.68
C GLN A 74 -25.58 4.55 8.16
N TYR A 75 -24.29 4.44 8.50
CA TYR A 75 -23.63 3.17 8.82
C TYR A 75 -22.91 3.13 10.18
N GLY A 76 -23.00 4.21 10.97
CA GLY A 76 -22.20 4.40 12.18
C GLY A 76 -20.76 4.78 11.84
N THR A 77 -20.09 5.53 12.71
CA THR A 77 -18.64 5.73 12.60
C THR A 77 -17.99 4.36 12.68
N PRO A 78 -17.29 3.87 11.63
CA PRO A 78 -16.49 2.68 11.80
C PRO A 78 -15.47 3.00 12.88
N GLU A 79 -15.41 2.16 13.92
CA GLU A 79 -14.38 2.34 14.95
C GLU A 79 -13.02 2.45 14.26
N PRO A 80 -12.14 3.34 14.74
CA PRO A 80 -10.78 3.45 14.21
C PRO A 80 -10.13 2.07 14.25
N GLN A 81 -10.11 1.39 13.11
CA GLN A 81 -9.35 0.17 12.95
C GLN A 81 -7.92 0.61 12.72
N GLU A 82 -7.01 0.18 13.59
CA GLU A 82 -5.59 0.44 13.38
C GLU A 82 -5.21 -0.04 11.97
N PRO A 83 -4.52 0.79 11.18
CA PRO A 83 -4.08 0.41 9.85
C PRO A 83 -3.28 -0.89 9.94
N VAL A 84 -3.77 -1.96 9.30
CA VAL A 84 -3.07 -3.24 9.25
C VAL A 84 -1.89 -3.10 8.30
N TYR A 85 -0.77 -2.59 8.81
CA TYR A 85 0.50 -2.62 8.11
C TYR A 85 0.99 -4.07 8.04
N ARG A 86 0.95 -4.68 6.85
CA ARG A 86 1.59 -5.98 6.62
C ARG A 86 3.09 -5.76 6.51
N VAL A 87 3.82 -5.87 7.62
CA VAL A 87 5.29 -5.94 7.60
C VAL A 87 5.64 -7.17 6.76
N ILE A 88 6.19 -6.95 5.56
CA ILE A 88 6.67 -8.06 4.72
C ILE A 88 7.99 -8.51 5.32
N ASP A 89 7.94 -9.34 6.36
CA ASP A 89 9.09 -10.09 6.80
C ASP A 89 9.41 -11.13 5.72
N LYS A 90 10.42 -10.81 4.88
CA LYS A 90 10.87 -11.70 3.81
C LYS A 90 11.35 -13.06 4.34
N ARG A 91 11.76 -13.14 5.60
CA ARG A 91 12.10 -14.41 6.25
C ARG A 91 10.85 -15.22 6.55
N LEU A 92 9.80 -14.59 7.08
CA LEU A 92 8.51 -15.25 7.31
C LEU A 92 7.91 -15.78 6.00
N GLU A 93 7.93 -14.96 4.93
CA GLU A 93 7.47 -15.37 3.60
C GLU A 93 8.26 -16.57 3.06
N SER A 94 9.58 -16.64 3.33
CA SER A 94 10.40 -17.78 2.92
C SER A 94 10.10 -19.06 3.71
N ILE A 95 9.77 -18.93 5.00
CA ILE A 95 9.39 -20.05 5.88
C ILE A 95 8.01 -20.60 5.47
N GLU A 96 7.05 -19.73 5.17
CA GLU A 96 5.72 -20.13 4.69
C GLU A 96 5.81 -20.93 3.40
N ARG A 97 6.54 -20.40 2.40
CA ARG A 97 6.75 -21.11 1.12
C ARG A 97 7.43 -22.46 1.30
N ALA A 98 8.44 -22.53 2.17
CA ALA A 98 9.10 -23.78 2.50
C ALA A 98 8.11 -24.78 3.14
N TYR A 99 7.32 -24.35 4.13
CA TYR A 99 6.31 -25.16 4.80
C TYR A 99 5.26 -25.72 3.85
N GLU A 100 4.76 -24.88 2.94
CA GLU A 100 3.77 -25.27 1.92
C GLU A 100 4.30 -26.32 0.94
N SER A 101 5.59 -26.27 0.61
CA SER A 101 6.24 -27.25 -0.28
C SER A 101 6.54 -28.61 0.37
N MET A 102 6.45 -28.73 1.70
CA MET A 102 6.78 -29.95 2.44
C MET A 102 5.63 -30.96 2.45
N ASN A 103 5.97 -32.24 2.55
CA ASN A 103 5.00 -33.29 2.87
C ASN A 103 4.59 -33.24 4.36
N GLU A 104 3.61 -34.05 4.76
CA GLU A 104 3.05 -34.06 6.12
C GLU A 104 4.10 -34.31 7.21
N ASN A 105 5.03 -35.24 6.97
CA ASN A 105 6.10 -35.53 7.92
C ASN A 105 7.07 -34.34 8.08
N GLY A 106 7.44 -33.68 6.98
CA GLY A 106 8.29 -32.48 7.00
C GLY A 106 7.64 -31.33 7.78
N ARG A 107 6.34 -31.10 7.55
CA ARG A 107 5.58 -30.08 8.28
C ARG A 107 5.51 -30.39 9.79
N HIS A 108 5.30 -31.65 10.15
CA HIS A 108 5.26 -32.08 11.56
C HIS A 108 6.61 -31.84 12.27
N VAL A 109 7.73 -32.19 11.63
CA VAL A 109 9.07 -31.97 12.18
C VAL A 109 9.37 -30.48 12.32
N LEU A 110 9.10 -29.69 11.29
CA LEU A 110 9.31 -28.23 11.33
C LEU A 110 8.49 -27.58 12.45
N HIS A 111 7.22 -27.98 12.60
CA HIS A 111 6.37 -27.53 13.70
C HIS A 111 6.97 -27.86 15.07
N SER A 112 7.45 -29.10 15.27
CA SER A 112 8.07 -29.53 16.54
C SER A 112 9.31 -28.70 16.89
N VAL A 113 10.18 -28.43 15.90
CA VAL A 113 11.37 -27.60 16.08
C VAL A 113 11.00 -26.16 16.41
N ALA A 114 10.07 -25.56 15.65
CA ALA A 114 9.62 -24.20 15.89
C ALA A 114 9.02 -24.01 17.29
N VAL A 115 8.20 -24.97 17.75
CA VAL A 115 7.62 -24.96 19.10
C VAL A 115 8.69 -25.15 20.19
N SER A 116 9.74 -25.91 19.91
CA SER A 116 10.84 -26.08 20.86
C SER A 116 11.65 -24.79 20.99
N LEU A 117 11.98 -24.15 19.86
CA LEU A 117 12.74 -22.90 19.84
C LEU A 117 11.98 -21.74 20.50
N SER A 118 10.65 -21.69 20.37
CA SER A 118 9.83 -20.63 20.98
C SER A 118 9.74 -20.73 22.51
N ARG A 119 10.04 -21.91 23.07
CA ARG A 119 10.07 -22.13 24.52
C ARG A 119 11.47 -22.00 25.12
N ASP A 120 12.50 -21.86 24.29
CA ASP A 120 13.88 -21.69 24.74
C ASP A 120 14.09 -20.27 25.27
N PRO A 121 14.44 -20.09 26.56
CA PRO A 121 14.65 -18.77 27.16
C PRO A 121 15.78 -17.98 26.49
N ALA A 122 16.73 -18.63 25.80
CA ALA A 122 17.78 -17.93 25.04
C ALA A 122 17.25 -17.20 23.79
N ASN A 123 16.04 -17.54 23.33
CA ASN A 123 15.38 -16.91 22.18
C ASN A 123 14.27 -15.92 22.59
N ALA A 124 14.11 -15.63 23.89
CA ALA A 124 13.17 -14.64 24.35
C ALA A 124 13.57 -13.23 23.86
N PRO A 125 12.63 -12.36 23.48
CA PRO A 125 12.96 -10.99 23.11
C PRO A 125 13.63 -10.29 24.29
N GLU A 126 14.70 -9.54 24.01
CA GLU A 126 15.35 -8.70 25.03
C GLU A 126 14.30 -7.74 25.60
N VAL A 127 14.01 -7.91 26.89
CA VAL A 127 13.14 -7.01 27.65
C VAL A 127 13.93 -5.74 27.94
N GLU A 128 13.67 -4.67 27.18
CA GLU A 128 14.00 -3.29 27.59
C GLU A 128 12.97 -2.76 28.61
#